data_AF-A0A537LRL1-F1
#
_entry.id   AF-A0A537LRL1-F1
#
_cell.length_a   1.000
_cell.length_b   1.000
_cell.length_c   1.000
_cell.angle_alpha   90.00
_cell.angle_beta   90.00
_cell.angle_gamma   90.00
#
_symmetry.space_group_name_H-M   'P 1'
#
loop_
_entity.id
_entity.type
_entity.pdbx_description
1 polymer ?
#
loop_
_entity_poly.entity_id
_entity_poly.type
_entity_poly.pdbx_seq_one_letter_code
_entity_poly.pdbx_strand_id
1 'polypeptide(L)' 'MIRSADVALASGSCVAMLLALYGAFVFAPTERVMGDVQRIFYVHLPLAWIGFVAFGHACWAGIQYLRIG' A
#
# COMPACT_ATOMS: atom_id res chain seq x y z
N MET A 1 16.79 -16.11 10.49
CA MET A 1 17.16 -16.59 9.15
C MET A 1 16.31 -15.85 8.14
N ILE A 2 16.93 -15.07 7.24
CA ILE A 2 16.23 -14.41 6.12
C ILE A 2 16.16 -15.43 4.99
N ARG A 3 14.96 -15.78 4.54
CA ARG A 3 14.73 -16.71 3.42
C ARG A 3 14.86 -15.95 2.10
N SER A 4 15.19 -16.66 1.01
CA SER A 4 15.22 -16.08 -0.34
C SER A 4 13.90 -15.42 -0.73
N ALA A 5 12.78 -15.96 -0.24
CA ALA A 5 11.44 -15.37 -0.39
C ALA A 5 11.33 -14.00 0.29
N ASP A 6 11.92 -13.80 1.47
CA ASP A 6 11.87 -12.52 2.18
C ASP A 6 12.63 -11.44 1.40
N VAL A 7 13.78 -11.82 0.82
CA VAL A 7 14.57 -10.92 -0.05
C VAL A 7 13.79 -10.57 -1.33
N ALA A 8 13.11 -11.54 -1.94
CA ALA A 8 12.27 -11.31 -3.11
C ALA A 8 11.11 -10.36 -2.81
N LEU A 9 10.43 -10.55 -1.68
CA LEU A 9 9.36 -9.66 -1.23
C LEU A 9 9.87 -8.24 -0.97
N ALA A 10 10.98 -8.10 -0.22
CA ALA A 10 11.55 -6.80 0.11
C ALA A 10 12.01 -6.03 -1.14
N SER A 11 12.72 -6.69 -2.06
CA SER A 11 13.15 -6.08 -3.31
C SER A 11 11.98 -5.71 -4.22
N GLY A 12 10.98 -6.61 -4.34
CA GLY A 12 9.75 -6.36 -5.08
C GLY A 12 8.97 -5.16 -4.54
N SER A 13 8.83 -5.06 -3.21
CA SER A 13 8.19 -3.91 -2.57
C SER A 13 8.95 -2.60 -2.82
N CYS A 14 10.29 -2.63 -2.80
CA CYS A 14 11.11 -1.45 -3.09
C CYS A 14 10.88 -0.95 -4.52
N VAL A 15 10.93 -1.87 -5.50
CA VAL A 15 10.67 -1.53 -6.91
C VAL A 15 9.25 -1.00 -7.10
N ALA A 16 8.25 -1.65 -6.51
CA ALA A 16 6.85 -1.20 -6.59
C ALA A 16 6.67 0.20 -5.98
N MET A 17 7.34 0.51 -4.86
CA MET A 17 7.30 1.83 -4.25
C MET A 17 7.89 2.91 -5.16
N LEU A 18 9.04 2.65 -5.78
CA LEU A 18 9.66 3.59 -6.73
C LEU A 18 8.75 3.86 -7.94
N LEU A 19 8.12 2.80 -8.48
CA LEU A 19 7.16 2.93 -9.57
C LEU A 19 5.91 3.72 -9.17
N ALA A 20 5.39 3.51 -7.96
CA ALA A 20 4.26 4.27 -7.44
C ALA A 20 4.57 5.77 -7.29
N LEU A 21 5.76 6.11 -6.75
CA LEU A 21 6.21 7.49 -6.64
C LEU A 21 6.39 8.13 -8.02
N TYR A 22 7.02 7.43 -8.97
CA TYR A 22 7.13 7.89 -10.35
C TYR A 22 5.74 8.13 -10.98
N GLY A 23 4.82 7.19 -10.74
CA GLY A 23 3.42 7.29 -11.15
C GLY A 23 2.75 8.58 -10.65
N ALA A 24 2.88 8.87 -9.36
CA ALA A 24 2.25 10.03 -8.74
C ALA A 24 2.86 11.38 -9.16
N PHE A 25 4.19 11.46 -9.24
CA PHE A 25 4.88 12.73 -9.48
C PHE A 25 5.13 13.04 -10.95
N VAL A 26 5.43 12.04 -11.78
CA VAL A 26 5.84 12.27 -13.18
C VAL A 26 4.73 11.89 -14.15
N PHE A 27 4.14 10.71 -13.97
CA PHE A 27 3.21 10.17 -14.95
C PHE A 27 1.78 10.72 -14.84
N ALA A 28 1.29 10.92 -13.61
CA ALA A 28 -0.07 11.39 -13.40
C ALA A 28 -0.30 12.74 -14.09
N PRO A 29 -1.38 12.91 -14.87
CA PRO A 29 -1.73 14.20 -15.44
C PRO A 29 -2.19 15.15 -14.33
N THR A 30 -1.97 16.45 -14.53
CA THR A 30 -2.50 17.49 -13.65
C THR A 30 -4.01 17.62 -13.89
N GLU A 31 -4.81 17.61 -12.82
CA GLU A 31 -6.26 17.72 -12.95
C GLU A 31 -6.70 19.17 -13.14
N ARG A 32 -7.84 19.35 -13.83
CA ARG A 32 -8.34 20.63 -14.34
C ARG A 32 -8.81 21.62 -13.27
N VAL A 33 -9.36 21.15 -12.15
CA VAL A 33 -9.97 21.96 -11.08
C VAL A 33 -9.02 22.10 -9.89
N MET A 34 -8.46 21.01 -9.39
CA MET A 34 -7.60 20.95 -8.21
C MET A 34 -6.10 21.13 -8.53
N GLY A 35 -5.72 20.99 -9.80
CA GLY A 35 -4.33 21.08 -10.20
C GLY A 35 -3.46 19.97 -9.60
N ASP A 36 -2.26 20.34 -9.16
CA ASP A 36 -1.27 19.36 -8.67
C ASP A 36 -1.61 18.78 -7.30
N VAL A 37 -2.46 19.44 -6.51
CA VAL A 37 -2.86 18.95 -5.16
C VAL A 37 -3.53 17.57 -5.26
N GLN A 38 -4.28 17.31 -6.34
CA GLN A 38 -4.98 16.03 -6.52
C GLN A 38 -4.02 14.84 -6.66
N ARG A 39 -2.74 15.06 -6.99
CA ARG A 39 -1.76 13.98 -7.10
C ARG A 39 -1.57 13.21 -5.78
N ILE A 40 -1.89 13.82 -4.63
CA ILE A 40 -1.85 13.15 -3.32
C ILE A 40 -2.76 11.91 -3.25
N PHE A 41 -3.86 11.87 -4.01
CA PHE A 41 -4.78 10.74 -4.02
C PHE A 41 -4.11 9.43 -4.45
N TYR A 42 -3.10 9.48 -5.32
CA TYR A 42 -2.38 8.28 -5.78
C TYR A 42 -1.55 7.60 -4.69
N VAL A 43 -1.29 8.27 -3.58
CA VAL A 43 -0.63 7.70 -2.41
C VAL A 43 -1.61 7.55 -1.25
N HIS A 44 -2.41 8.57 -0.98
CA HIS A 44 -3.31 8.61 0.17
C HIS A 44 -4.46 7.60 0.08
N LEU A 45 -5.13 7.49 -1.08
CA LEU A 45 -6.28 6.60 -1.23
C LEU A 45 -5.90 5.11 -1.10
N PRO A 46 -4.81 4.62 -1.75
CA PRO A 46 -4.34 3.26 -1.53
C PRO A 46 -3.92 2.98 -0.08
N LEU A 47 -3.27 3.93 0.59
CA LEU A 47 -2.87 3.80 1.99
C LEU A 47 -4.08 3.62 2.91
N ALA A 48 -5.14 4.40 2.70
CA ALA A 48 -6.39 4.27 3.45
C ALA A 48 -7.01 2.88 3.23
N TRP A 49 -7.16 2.44 1.97
CA TRP A 49 -7.70 1.12 1.64
C TRP A 49 -6.91 -0.03 2.28
N ILE A 50 -5.59 -0.03 2.12
CA ILE A 50 -4.72 -1.07 2.68
C ILE A 50 -4.73 -1.04 4.21
N GLY A 51 -4.77 0.15 4.82
CA GLY A 51 -4.93 0.30 6.27
C GLY A 51 -6.19 -0.39 6.78
N PHE A 52 -7.35 -0.10 6.18
CA PHE A 52 -8.60 -0.75 6.57
C PHE A 52 -8.56 -2.27 6.41
N VAL A 53 -8.00 -2.76 5.30
CA VAL A 53 -7.85 -4.22 5.07
C VAL A 53 -6.92 -4.85 6.11
N ALA A 54 -5.79 -4.23 6.42
CA ALA A 54 -4.82 -4.75 7.40
C ALA A 54 -5.43 -4.81 8.81
N PHE A 55 -6.09 -3.75 9.27
CA PHE A 55 -6.76 -3.74 10.57
C PHE A 55 -7.94 -4.72 10.62
N GLY A 56 -8.74 -4.79 9.57
CA GLY A 56 -9.84 -5.74 9.45
C GLY A 56 -9.35 -7.20 9.52
N HIS A 57 -8.26 -7.50 8.79
CA HIS A 57 -7.63 -8.81 8.80
C HIS A 57 -7.02 -9.15 10.18
N ALA A 58 -6.37 -8.20 10.84
CA ALA A 58 -5.83 -8.40 12.18
C ALA A 58 -6.93 -8.71 13.21
N CYS A 59 -8.06 -7.99 13.15
CA CYS A 59 -9.23 -8.25 13.97
C CYS A 59 -9.80 -9.65 13.71
N TRP A 60 -9.98 -10.02 12.43
CA TRP A 60 -10.44 -11.35 12.04
C TRP A 60 -9.51 -12.45 12.57
N ALA A 61 -8.20 -12.32 12.39
CA ALA A 61 -7.21 -13.28 12.87
C ALA A 61 -7.26 -13.44 14.40
N GLY A 62 -7.43 -12.33 15.14
CA GLY A 62 -7.63 -12.36 16.59
C GLY A 62 -8.89 -13.13 17.00
N ILE A 63 -10.02 -12.91 16.31
CA ILE A 63 -11.26 -13.67 16.55
C ILE A 63 -11.04 -15.16 16.29
N GLN A 64 -10.38 -15.55 15.19
CA GLN A 64 -10.12 -16.96 14.91
C GLN A 64 -9.19 -17.60 15.94
N TYR A 65 -8.15 -16.88 16.37
CA TYR A 65 -7.24 -17.35 17.42
C TYR A 65 -7.98 -17.68 18.71
N LEU A 66 -8.89 -16.81 19.16
CA LEU A 66 -9.70 -17.01 20.37
C LEU A 66 -10.83 -18.05 20.21
N ARG A 67 -11.20 -18.42 18.97
CA ARG A 67 -12.19 -19.47 18.71
C ARG A 67 -11.57 -20.87 18.71
N ILE A 68 -10.31 -20.96 18.27
CA ILE A 68 -9.59 -22.22 18.10
C ILE A 68 -8.80 -22.58 19.37
N GLY A 69 -8.28 -21.57 20.08
CA GLY A 69 -7.63 -21.73 21.39
C GLY A 69 -8.63 -21.74 22.53
#